data_AF-A0A0Q9EGV4-F1
#
_entry.id   AF-A0A0Q9EGV4-F1
#
_cell.length_a   1.000
_cell.length_b   1.000
_cell.length_c   1.000
_cell.angle_alpha   90.00
_cell.angle_beta   90.00
_cell.angle_gamma   90.00
#
_symmetry.space_group_name_H-M   'P 1'
#
loop_
_entity.id
_entity.type
_entity.pdbx_description
1 polymer ?
#
loop_
_entity_poly.entity_id
_entity_poly.type
_entity_poly.pdbx_seq_one_letter_code
_entity_poly.pdbx_strand_id
1 'polypeptide(L)'
;MEDRPIVGAGFVGQPAGWPDAVPLPEGAEIDGHRCANRYCTLWFGLMTLDEAMVLKRRYIKLLKDSGKWEQLGSPDDPYEPEAFRYTGAVESGCGYMLEIKQGSVPNDYYHRWRVTTSMTW
;
A
#
# COMPACT_ATOMS: atom_id res chain seq x y z
N MET A 1 -29.54 23.17 -15.62
CA MET A 1 -28.08 23.21 -15.44
C MET A 1 -27.79 22.35 -14.24
N GLU A 2 -27.39 21.11 -14.49
CA GLU A 2 -27.13 20.13 -13.44
C GLU A 2 -25.82 20.48 -12.73
N ASP A 3 -25.95 20.64 -11.41
CA ASP A 3 -24.87 20.65 -10.42
C ASP A 3 -24.04 19.38 -10.59
N ARG A 4 -22.86 19.49 -11.19
CA ARG A 4 -21.87 18.41 -11.18
C ARG A 4 -21.14 18.50 -9.84
N PRO A 5 -21.25 17.50 -8.95
CA PRO A 5 -20.44 17.52 -7.74
C PRO A 5 -18.97 17.42 -8.13
N ILE A 6 -18.21 18.40 -7.66
CA ILE A 6 -16.75 18.41 -7.62
C ILE A 6 -16.32 17.14 -6.90
N VAL A 7 -15.67 16.22 -7.61
CA VAL A 7 -14.97 15.06 -7.02
C VAL A 7 -13.73 15.62 -6.32
N GLY A 8 -13.96 16.20 -5.16
CA GLY A 8 -12.92 16.70 -4.27
C GLY A 8 -12.28 15.54 -3.53
N ALA A 9 -10.95 15.46 -3.63
CA ALA A 9 -10.00 14.78 -2.76
C ALA A 9 -10.64 13.97 -1.61
N GLY A 10 -10.93 12.69 -1.87
CA GLY A 10 -11.52 11.79 -0.88
C GLY A 10 -10.47 11.20 0.06
N PHE A 11 -10.20 11.88 1.18
CA PHE A 11 -9.86 11.18 2.42
C PHE A 11 -11.14 10.48 2.91
N VAL A 12 -11.39 9.22 2.51
CA VAL A 12 -12.58 8.48 2.96
C VAL A 12 -12.19 7.06 3.37
N GLY A 13 -11.74 6.91 4.61
CA GLY A 13 -11.60 5.62 5.30
C GLY A 13 -10.53 4.67 4.75
N GLN A 14 -10.17 3.67 5.55
CA GLN A 14 -9.45 2.51 5.02
C GLN A 14 -10.33 1.83 3.95
N PRO A 15 -9.74 1.36 2.84
CA PRO A 15 -10.48 0.64 1.80
C PRO A 15 -11.30 -0.51 2.41
N ALA A 16 -12.50 -0.75 1.90
CA ALA A 16 -13.36 -1.81 2.43
C ALA A 16 -12.64 -3.17 2.40
N GLY A 17 -12.56 -3.86 3.54
CA GLY A 17 -11.83 -5.12 3.69
C GLY A 17 -10.34 -4.97 3.99
N TRP A 18 -9.81 -3.75 4.07
CA TRP A 18 -8.48 -3.49 4.61
C TRP A 18 -8.52 -3.46 6.15
N PRO A 19 -7.63 -4.16 6.87
CA PRO A 19 -7.68 -4.24 8.32
C PRO A 19 -7.20 -2.95 8.98
N ASP A 20 -7.92 -2.54 10.02
CA ASP A 20 -7.63 -1.33 10.80
C ASP A 20 -6.22 -1.32 11.39
N ALA A 21 -5.69 -2.50 11.75
CA ALA A 21 -4.36 -2.68 12.29
C ALA A 21 -3.23 -2.37 11.30
N VAL A 22 -3.52 -2.30 10.00
CA VAL A 22 -2.54 -2.05 8.95
C VAL A 22 -2.57 -0.58 8.55
N PRO A 23 -1.57 0.23 8.98
CA PRO A 23 -1.57 1.65 8.71
C PRO A 23 -1.37 1.93 7.23
N LEU A 24 -1.90 3.06 6.76
CA LEU A 24 -1.69 3.57 5.41
C LEU A 24 -0.86 4.85 5.49
N PRO A 25 0.03 5.12 4.51
CA PRO A 25 0.80 6.35 4.48
C PRO A 25 -0.12 7.57 4.32
N GLU A 26 0.01 8.54 5.21
CA GLU A 26 -0.79 9.77 5.18
C GLU A 26 -0.62 10.54 3.87
N GLY A 27 -1.74 11.02 3.32
CA GLY A 27 -1.76 11.80 2.09
C GLY A 27 -1.44 11.01 0.82
N ALA A 28 -1.29 9.69 0.90
CA ALA A 28 -1.13 8.85 -0.28
C ALA A 28 -2.48 8.68 -1.00
N GLU A 29 -2.53 9.02 -2.28
CA GLU A 29 -3.71 8.78 -3.11
C GLU A 29 -3.82 7.28 -3.42
N ILE A 30 -4.96 6.68 -3.06
CA ILE A 30 -5.32 5.31 -3.44
C ILE A 30 -6.29 5.41 -4.61
N ASP A 31 -5.84 4.99 -5.79
CA ASP A 31 -6.62 5.08 -7.03
C ASP A 31 -7.31 3.75 -7.41
N GLY A 32 -7.06 2.69 -6.63
CA GLY A 32 -7.81 1.45 -6.74
C GLY A 32 -7.48 0.45 -5.65
N HIS A 33 -8.36 -0.55 -5.51
CA HIS A 33 -8.12 -1.71 -4.66
C HIS A 33 -8.82 -2.95 -5.22
N ARG A 34 -8.34 -4.12 -4.84
CA ARG A 34 -9.01 -5.41 -5.09
C ARG A 34 -8.80 -6.33 -3.91
N CYS A 35 -9.89 -6.64 -3.21
CA CYS A 35 -9.89 -7.68 -2.20
C CYS A 35 -10.64 -8.93 -2.73
N ALA A 36 -10.03 -10.10 -2.54
CA ALA A 36 -10.63 -11.39 -2.87
C ALA A 36 -10.16 -12.44 -1.86
N ASN A 37 -11.10 -13.11 -1.21
CA ASN A 37 -10.82 -14.07 -0.13
C ASN A 37 -9.97 -13.44 0.98
N ARG A 38 -8.76 -13.98 1.15
CA ARG A 38 -7.76 -13.64 2.17
C ARG A 38 -6.67 -12.70 1.66
N TYR A 39 -6.88 -12.13 0.47
CA TYR A 39 -5.91 -11.28 -0.22
C TYR A 39 -6.56 -9.94 -0.50
N CYS A 40 -5.85 -8.85 -0.18
CA CYS A 40 -6.24 -7.53 -0.67
C CYS A 40 -5.04 -6.75 -1.20
N THR A 41 -5.20 -6.15 -2.37
CA THR A 41 -4.17 -5.32 -3.01
C THR A 41 -4.68 -3.89 -3.14
N LEU A 42 -3.84 -2.93 -2.77
CA LEU A 42 -4.04 -1.50 -2.97
C LEU A 42 -3.08 -0.98 -4.03
N TRP A 43 -3.59 -0.10 -4.88
CA TRP A 43 -2.82 0.67 -5.85
C TRP A 43 -2.80 2.13 -5.44
N PHE A 44 -1.59 2.66 -5.31
CA PHE A 44 -1.39 4.09 -5.09
C PHE A 44 -1.31 4.79 -6.45
N GLY A 45 -1.68 6.07 -6.50
CA GLY A 45 -1.75 6.89 -7.71
C GLY A 45 -0.58 6.73 -8.70
N LEU A 46 -0.78 7.11 -9.95
CA LEU A 46 0.31 7.15 -10.93
C LEU A 46 1.22 8.35 -10.65
N MET A 47 2.52 8.10 -10.53
CA MET A 47 3.50 9.10 -10.10
C MET A 47 4.84 8.96 -10.82
N THR A 48 5.74 9.92 -10.64
CA THR A 48 7.12 9.81 -11.10
C THR A 48 7.89 8.74 -10.31
N LEU A 49 9.05 8.31 -10.82
CA LEU A 49 9.91 7.35 -10.11
C LEU A 49 10.31 7.85 -8.72
N ASP A 50 10.69 9.13 -8.61
CA ASP A 50 11.11 9.75 -7.36
C ASP A 50 9.97 9.79 -6.33
N GLU A 51 8.77 10.18 -6.76
CA GLU A 51 7.58 10.17 -5.91
C GLU A 51 7.25 8.76 -5.42
N ALA A 52 7.34 7.76 -6.30
CA ALA A 52 7.11 6.36 -5.92
C ALA A 52 8.15 5.84 -4.92
N MET A 53 9.43 6.20 -5.10
CA MET A 53 10.47 5.85 -4.14
C MET A 53 10.27 6.54 -2.79
N VAL A 54 9.87 7.81 -2.79
CA VAL A 54 9.55 8.56 -1.56
C VAL A 54 8.36 7.94 -0.84
N LEU A 55 7.27 7.63 -1.55
CA LEU A 55 6.10 6.99 -0.98
C LEU A 55 6.44 5.62 -0.38
N LYS A 56 7.15 4.78 -1.14
CA LYS A 56 7.60 3.46 -0.68
C LYS A 56 8.41 3.60 0.63
N ARG A 57 9.45 4.44 0.64
CA ARG A 57 10.30 4.69 1.83
C ARG A 57 9.50 5.20 3.04
N ARG A 58 8.56 6.12 2.82
CA ARG A 58 7.68 6.63 3.89
C ARG A 58 6.80 5.53 4.47
N TYR A 59 6.24 4.67 3.63
CA TYR A 59 5.41 3.56 4.10
C TYR A 59 6.23 2.55 4.91
N ILE A 60 7.42 2.18 4.44
CA ILE A 60 8.33 1.28 5.18
C ILE A 60 8.69 1.87 6.53
N LYS A 61 9.02 3.17 6.57
CA LYS A 61 9.31 3.88 7.81
C LYS A 61 8.11 3.81 8.77
N LEU A 62 6.89 4.08 8.28
CA LEU A 62 5.66 3.99 9.08
C LEU A 62 5.47 2.60 9.72
N LEU A 63 5.72 1.53 8.95
CA LEU A 63 5.61 0.16 9.46
C LEU A 63 6.67 -0.11 10.54
N LYS A 64 7.92 0.27 10.29
CA LYS A 64 9.03 0.10 11.25
C LYS A 64 8.81 0.89 12.54
N ASP A 65 8.41 2.15 12.42
CA ASP A 65 8.18 3.06 13.55
C ASP A 65 7.03 2.57 14.45
N SER A 66 6.08 1.78 13.92
CA SER A 66 4.98 1.22 14.72
C SER A 66 5.40 0.10 15.69
N GLY A 67 6.56 -0.54 15.47
CA GLY A 67 7.05 -1.65 16.30
C GLY A 67 6.24 -2.96 16.20
N LYS A 68 5.23 -3.02 15.33
CA LYS A 68 4.33 -4.19 15.17
C LYS A 68 4.59 -5.00 13.91
N TRP A 69 5.64 -4.67 13.16
CA TRP A 69 5.96 -5.30 11.88
C TRP A 69 7.41 -5.76 11.87
N GLU A 70 7.61 -7.01 11.48
CA GLU A 70 8.90 -7.62 11.26
C GLU A 70 9.15 -7.69 9.76
N GLN A 71 10.27 -7.12 9.30
CA GLN A 71 10.66 -7.22 7.90
C GLN A 71 11.16 -8.65 7.62
N LEU A 72 10.58 -9.32 6.62
CA LEU A 72 10.88 -10.71 6.29
C LEU A 72 12.05 -10.85 5.30
N GLY A 73 12.29 -9.84 4.46
CA GLY A 73 13.36 -9.84 3.46
C GLY A 73 14.53 -8.91 3.79
N SER A 74 15.65 -9.09 3.10
CA SER A 74 16.81 -8.21 3.25
C SER A 74 16.57 -6.86 2.53
N PRO A 75 16.86 -5.70 3.15
CA PRO A 75 16.69 -4.40 2.50
C PRO A 75 17.55 -4.21 1.24
N ASP A 76 18.55 -5.06 1.05
CA ASP A 76 19.48 -5.03 -0.09
C ASP A 76 19.18 -6.10 -1.15
N ASP A 77 18.14 -6.92 -0.97
CA ASP A 77 17.77 -7.94 -1.96
C ASP A 77 16.95 -7.29 -3.11
N PRO A 78 17.46 -7.27 -4.34
CA PRO A 78 16.76 -6.67 -5.48
C PRO A 78 15.57 -7.51 -5.98
N TYR A 79 15.43 -8.76 -5.53
CA TYR A 79 14.41 -9.70 -5.98
C TYR A 79 13.34 -9.99 -4.92
N GLU A 80 13.60 -9.71 -3.64
CA GLU A 80 12.57 -9.81 -2.60
C GLU A 80 11.77 -8.50 -2.49
N PRO A 81 10.44 -8.53 -2.75
CA PRO A 81 9.61 -7.38 -2.44
C PRO A 81 9.70 -7.09 -0.94
N GLU A 82 9.55 -5.82 -0.54
CA GLU A 82 9.62 -5.47 0.88
C GLU A 82 8.39 -6.05 1.59
N ALA A 83 8.60 -7.22 2.19
CA ALA A 83 7.60 -8.01 2.86
C ALA A 83 7.72 -7.83 4.38
N PHE A 84 6.58 -7.71 5.04
CA PHE A 84 6.46 -7.49 6.46
C PHE A 84 5.45 -8.47 7.05
N ARG A 85 5.80 -9.10 8.17
CA ARG A 85 4.91 -9.88 9.01
C ARG A 85 4.42 -9.05 10.18
N TYR A 86 3.12 -8.99 10.39
CA TYR A 86 2.55 -8.34 11.56
C TYR A 86 2.78 -9.22 12.80
N THR A 87 3.34 -8.63 13.85
CA THR A 87 3.68 -9.28 15.12
C THR A 87 2.77 -8.86 16.27
N GLY A 88 1.84 -7.92 16.03
CA GLY A 88 0.86 -7.50 17.03
C GLY A 88 -0.27 -8.51 17.24
N ALA A 89 -1.09 -8.26 18.26
CA ALA A 89 -2.30 -9.04 18.48
C ALA A 89 -3.32 -8.82 17.33
N VAL A 90 -3.93 -9.92 16.89
CA VAL A 90 -4.96 -9.96 15.84
C VAL A 90 -6.22 -10.63 16.41
N GLU A 91 -7.38 -10.00 16.22
CA GLU A 91 -8.66 -10.52 16.74
C GLU A 91 -9.06 -11.83 16.06
N SER A 92 -8.68 -12.02 14.80
CA SER A 92 -9.01 -13.19 13.98
C SER A 92 -8.15 -14.43 14.27
N GLY A 93 -7.05 -14.28 15.02
CA GLY A 93 -6.04 -15.33 15.22
C GLY A 93 -5.14 -15.62 13.99
N CYS A 94 -5.46 -15.07 12.81
CA CYS A 94 -4.62 -15.15 11.62
C CYS A 94 -3.74 -13.90 11.51
N GLY A 95 -2.42 -14.09 11.39
CA GLY A 95 -1.47 -12.98 11.23
C GLY A 95 -1.55 -12.32 9.86
N TYR A 96 -1.11 -11.07 9.76
CA TYR A 96 -1.05 -10.34 8.49
C TYR A 96 0.35 -10.44 7.87
N MET A 97 0.40 -10.69 6.56
CA MET A 97 1.60 -10.44 5.75
C MET A 97 1.32 -9.30 4.78
N LEU A 98 2.27 -8.40 4.64
CA LEU A 98 2.18 -7.21 3.80
C LEU A 98 3.39 -7.13 2.87
N GLU A 99 3.17 -7.12 1.57
CA GLU A 99 4.18 -6.93 0.54
C GLU A 99 4.05 -5.55 -0.09
N ILE A 100 5.14 -4.80 -0.18
CA ILE A 100 5.20 -3.50 -0.87
C ILE A 100 6.05 -3.64 -2.13
N LYS A 101 5.43 -3.35 -3.26
CA LYS A 101 6.05 -3.41 -4.60
C LYS A 101 6.02 -2.04 -5.25
N GLN A 102 7.03 -1.78 -6.07
CA GLN A 102 7.09 -0.61 -6.94
C GLN A 102 7.37 -1.11 -8.36
N GLY A 103 6.68 -0.55 -9.34
CA GLY A 103 6.90 -0.91 -10.74
C GLY A 103 6.46 0.19 -11.70
N SER A 104 7.04 0.16 -12.90
CA SER A 104 6.53 0.94 -14.02
C SER A 104 5.21 0.34 -14.50
N VAL A 105 4.30 1.18 -14.98
CA VAL A 105 3.05 0.71 -15.57
C VAL A 105 3.29 0.36 -17.04
N PRO A 106 3.09 -0.90 -17.45
CA PRO A 106 3.29 -1.30 -18.84
C PRO A 106 2.37 -0.49 -19.77
N ASN A 107 2.92 -0.03 -20.89
CA ASN A 107 2.20 0.73 -21.92
C ASN A 107 1.69 2.13 -21.48
N ASP A 108 2.17 2.67 -20.36
CA ASP A 108 1.90 4.06 -20.01
C ASP A 108 2.78 5.02 -20.82
N TYR A 109 2.16 5.91 -21.60
CA TYR A 109 2.85 6.90 -22.44
C TYR A 109 3.80 7.82 -21.66
N TYR A 110 3.44 8.13 -20.41
CA TYR A 110 4.22 9.00 -19.54
C TYR A 110 5.28 8.25 -18.72
N HIS A 111 5.46 6.94 -18.96
CA HIS A 111 6.38 6.08 -18.21
C HIS A 111 6.23 6.21 -16.68
N ARG A 112 4.98 6.36 -16.22
CA ARG A 112 4.67 6.54 -14.80
C ARG A 112 4.87 5.26 -14.02
N TRP A 113 5.13 5.47 -12.73
CA TRP A 113 5.39 4.45 -11.74
C TRP A 113 4.21 4.37 -10.77
N ARG A 114 4.12 3.22 -10.10
CA ARG A 114 3.13 2.97 -9.07
C ARG A 114 3.75 2.18 -7.93
N VAL A 115 3.32 2.50 -6.71
CA VAL A 115 3.49 1.63 -5.54
C VAL A 115 2.23 0.76 -5.41
N THR A 116 2.41 -0.51 -5.13
CA THR A 116 1.34 -1.48 -4.88
C THR A 116 1.62 -2.14 -3.56
N THR A 117 0.60 -2.26 -2.71
CA THR A 117 0.72 -3.00 -1.45
C THR A 117 -0.29 -4.13 -1.44
N SER A 118 0.20 -5.35 -1.25
CA SER A 118 -0.61 -6.57 -1.18
C SER A 118 -0.55 -7.14 0.22
N MET A 119 -1.70 -7.46 0.78
CA MET A 119 -1.83 -8.00 2.10
C MET A 119 -2.53 -9.37 2.07
N THR A 120 -2.09 -10.28 2.92
CA THR A 120 -2.62 -11.64 3.09
C THR A 120 -2.92 -11.92 4.56
N TRP A 121 -4.03 -12.62 4.87
CA TRP A 121 -4.42 -13.06 6.22
C TRP A 121 -5.02 -14.46 6.29
#